data_AF-A0AAW2WL88-F1
#
_entry.id   AF-A0AAW2WL88-F1
#
_cell.length_a   1.000
_cell.length_b   1.000
_cell.length_c   1.000
_cell.angle_alpha   90.00
_cell.angle_beta   90.00
_cell.angle_gamma   90.00
#
_symmetry.space_group_name_H-M   'P 1'
#
loop_
_entity.id
_entity.type
_entity.pdbx_description
1 polymer ?
#
loop_
_entity_poly.entity_id
_entity_poly.type
_entity_poly.pdbx_seq_one_letter_code
_entity_poly.pdbx_strand_id
1 'polypeptide(L)'
;MVIGLGTGRASGFAIQYLGGQLRSGAIKDIIGIPTSVDSASEAAKAGVPLDQYRDSSKIDLAFDDADVIEEESLAAVIGRQKMQGGESIIQEKTILRAAGKLILIATAKQYQGVIDGSIPVLIKSINWLETAEEIDDLFLGDAEVWRRASIGYAGPLGGDFPLVTKEGHNVLDVIFTSPIQDLAEVADCLDEVVGVVEHGVISRIPKDNWSPAMELLAVALSLLLVALSLVFIFRRRNDGDAKLPPGSFGWPILGESVEFLFGKPEKFVGDRMKKYSPISSRP
;
A
#
# COMPACT_ATOMS: atom_id res chain seq x y z
N MET A 1 -24.64 7.77 3.39
CA MET A 1 -23.16 7.68 3.27
C MET A 1 -22.58 7.63 4.67
N VAL A 2 -21.60 6.76 4.89
CA VAL A 2 -20.88 6.61 6.15
C VAL A 2 -19.54 7.32 6.03
N ILE A 3 -19.26 8.25 6.94
CA ILE A 3 -18.04 9.07 6.94
C ILE A 3 -17.23 8.81 8.21
N GLY A 4 -15.95 8.42 8.07
CA GLY A 4 -14.98 8.46 9.15
C GLY A 4 -14.61 9.91 9.49
N LEU A 5 -14.83 10.31 10.73
CA LEU A 5 -14.59 11.67 11.22
C LEU A 5 -13.28 11.71 11.99
N GLY A 6 -12.25 12.28 11.37
CA GLY A 6 -10.92 12.43 11.95
C GLY A 6 -10.85 13.42 13.11
N THR A 7 -9.65 13.51 13.67
CA THR A 7 -9.32 14.32 14.84
C THR A 7 -8.43 15.51 14.47
N GLY A 8 -8.27 16.45 15.39
CA GLY A 8 -7.47 17.65 15.15
C GLY A 8 -8.28 18.87 14.68
N ARG A 9 -7.55 19.95 14.40
CA ARG A 9 -8.14 21.28 14.23
C ARG A 9 -8.85 21.42 12.90
N ALA A 10 -8.26 20.94 11.81
CA ALA A 10 -8.84 21.08 10.48
C ALA A 10 -10.04 20.14 10.31
N SER A 11 -9.95 18.92 10.84
CA SER A 11 -11.04 17.96 10.94
C SER A 11 -12.21 18.53 11.76
N GLY A 12 -11.94 19.21 12.87
CA GLY A 12 -12.98 19.95 13.62
C GLY A 12 -13.76 20.94 12.75
N PHE A 13 -13.08 21.73 11.92
CA PHE A 13 -13.75 22.64 10.97
C PHE A 13 -14.55 21.89 9.90
N ALA A 14 -14.03 20.78 9.39
CA ALA A 14 -14.72 19.94 8.41
C ALA A 14 -16.01 19.34 9.00
N ILE A 15 -15.96 18.87 10.25
CA ILE A 15 -17.12 18.36 11.00
C ILE A 15 -18.17 19.46 11.21
N GLN A 16 -17.75 20.67 11.61
CA GLN A 16 -18.66 21.81 11.79
C GLN A 16 -19.35 22.21 10.48
N TYR A 17 -18.58 22.23 9.37
CA TYR A 17 -19.12 22.48 8.04
C TYR A 17 -20.13 21.41 7.63
N LEU A 18 -19.80 20.12 7.83
CA LEU A 18 -20.70 18.99 7.57
C LEU A 18 -22.02 19.15 8.33
N GLY A 19 -21.97 19.49 9.60
CA GLY A 19 -23.17 19.77 10.40
C GLY A 19 -23.98 20.96 9.86
N GLY A 20 -23.32 22.02 9.39
CA GLY A 20 -23.97 23.15 8.71
C GLY A 20 -24.72 22.73 7.45
N GLN A 21 -24.11 21.88 6.63
CA GLN A 21 -24.70 21.37 5.39
C GLN A 21 -25.89 20.41 5.66
N LEU A 22 -25.83 19.62 6.73
CA LEU A 22 -26.95 18.78 7.17
C LEU A 22 -28.12 19.64 7.64
N ARG A 23 -27.86 20.69 8.44
CA ARG A 23 -28.91 21.61 8.92
C ARG A 23 -29.59 22.40 7.79
N SER A 24 -28.83 22.81 6.77
CA SER A 24 -29.39 23.51 5.61
C SER A 24 -30.15 22.58 4.66
N GLY A 25 -30.02 21.26 4.83
CA GLY A 25 -30.61 20.25 3.96
C GLY A 25 -29.90 20.08 2.62
N ALA A 26 -28.73 20.71 2.43
CA ALA A 26 -27.91 20.59 1.22
C ALA A 26 -27.35 19.17 1.04
N ILE A 27 -27.11 18.46 2.15
CA ILE A 27 -26.79 17.04 2.19
C ILE A 27 -27.70 16.33 3.19
N LYS A 28 -27.93 15.03 2.98
CA LYS A 28 -28.82 14.19 3.81
C LYS A 28 -28.24 12.78 3.93
N ASP A 29 -28.78 12.00 4.86
CA ASP A 29 -28.48 10.57 5.03
C ASP A 29 -26.98 10.29 5.26
N ILE A 30 -26.36 11.10 6.12
CA ILE A 30 -24.97 10.95 6.56
C ILE A 30 -24.93 10.36 7.97
N ILE A 31 -24.02 9.40 8.17
CA ILE A 31 -23.67 8.88 9.49
C ILE A 31 -22.16 9.05 9.66
N GLY A 32 -21.75 9.65 10.78
CA GLY A 32 -20.36 9.82 11.16
C GLY A 32 -19.87 8.68 12.06
N ILE A 33 -18.67 8.17 11.79
CA ILE A 33 -17.94 7.25 12.68
C ILE A 33 -16.70 8.00 13.17
N PRO A 34 -16.63 8.39 14.45
CA PRO A 34 -15.53 9.20 14.96
C PRO A 34 -14.27 8.36 15.22
N THR A 35 -13.10 8.91 14.90
CA THR A 35 -11.79 8.29 15.19
C THR A 35 -11.34 8.51 16.63
N SER A 36 -11.89 9.51 17.31
CA SER A 36 -11.48 9.96 18.65
C SER A 36 -12.66 10.45 19.49
N VAL A 37 -12.42 10.68 20.77
CA VAL A 37 -13.42 11.31 21.66
C VAL A 37 -13.69 12.75 21.24
N ASP A 38 -12.65 13.47 20.80
CA ASP A 38 -12.75 14.87 20.37
C ASP A 38 -13.58 15.01 19.09
N SER A 39 -13.33 14.17 18.09
CA SER A 39 -14.12 14.14 16.86
C SER A 39 -15.58 13.76 17.11
N ALA A 40 -15.85 12.81 18.02
CA ALA A 40 -17.21 12.49 18.46
C ALA A 40 -17.91 13.69 19.13
N SER A 41 -17.20 14.38 20.01
CA SER A 41 -17.69 15.57 20.72
C SER A 41 -18.02 16.70 19.75
N GLU A 42 -17.12 17.01 18.81
CA GLU A 42 -17.35 18.03 17.79
C GLU A 42 -18.51 17.67 16.86
N ALA A 43 -18.62 16.39 16.46
CA ALA A 43 -19.70 15.92 15.60
C ALA A 43 -21.07 16.02 16.29
N ALA A 44 -21.14 15.65 17.57
CA ALA A 44 -22.34 15.80 18.38
C ALA A 44 -22.76 17.28 18.51
N LYS A 45 -21.80 18.19 18.79
CA LYS A 45 -22.05 19.64 18.82
C LYS A 45 -22.55 20.17 17.48
N ALA A 46 -21.98 19.67 16.38
CA ALA A 46 -22.35 20.05 15.02
C ALA A 46 -23.69 19.43 14.55
N GLY A 47 -24.28 18.52 15.32
CA GLY A 47 -25.53 17.84 14.95
C GLY A 47 -25.36 16.82 13.82
N VAL A 48 -24.16 16.24 13.68
CA VAL A 48 -23.90 15.13 12.76
C VAL A 48 -24.36 13.83 13.43
N PRO A 49 -25.24 13.02 12.81
CA PRO A 49 -25.62 11.71 13.35
C PRO A 49 -24.40 10.81 13.49
N LEU A 50 -24.26 10.11 14.62
CA LEU A 50 -23.10 9.27 14.94
C LEU A 50 -23.48 7.80 15.06
N ASP A 51 -22.54 6.94 14.68
CA ASP A 51 -22.53 5.51 14.99
C ASP A 51 -21.11 5.06 15.40
N GLN A 52 -20.99 3.85 15.90
CA GLN A 52 -19.72 3.24 16.28
C GLN A 52 -19.13 2.41 15.13
N TYR A 53 -17.80 2.35 15.08
CA TYR A 53 -17.13 1.43 14.18
C TYR A 53 -17.44 -0.02 14.57
N ARG A 54 -17.73 -0.84 13.56
CA ARG A 54 -17.86 -2.29 13.64
C ARG A 54 -17.04 -2.86 12.50
N ASP A 55 -16.45 -4.04 12.64
CA ASP A 55 -15.58 -4.60 11.59
C ASP A 55 -16.31 -4.83 10.25
N SER A 56 -17.65 -4.87 10.25
CA SER A 56 -18.48 -4.94 9.05
C SER A 56 -18.92 -3.57 8.50
N SER A 57 -18.47 -2.47 9.10
CA SER A 57 -18.82 -1.11 8.68
C SER A 57 -18.16 -0.78 7.35
N LYS A 58 -18.99 -0.57 6.32
CA LYS A 58 -18.54 -0.02 5.05
C LYS A 58 -18.44 1.51 5.17
N ILE A 59 -17.23 2.02 5.33
CA ILE A 59 -16.96 3.46 5.39
C ILE A 59 -16.74 3.96 3.96
N ASP A 60 -17.56 4.91 3.50
CA ASP A 60 -17.46 5.41 2.13
C ASP A 60 -16.28 6.38 1.97
N LEU A 61 -16.11 7.25 2.96
CA LEU A 61 -15.09 8.30 3.01
C LEU A 61 -14.58 8.42 4.44
N ALA A 62 -13.30 8.72 4.63
CA ALA A 62 -12.81 9.25 5.91
C ALA A 62 -11.90 10.46 5.64
N PHE A 63 -11.85 11.38 6.59
CA PHE A 63 -10.87 12.46 6.60
C PHE A 63 -10.16 12.54 7.95
N ASP A 64 -8.89 12.95 7.97
CA ASP A 64 -8.15 13.20 9.20
C ASP A 64 -7.07 14.28 9.03
N ASP A 65 -6.67 14.89 10.14
CA ASP A 65 -5.50 15.77 10.15
C ASP A 65 -4.23 14.91 10.11
N ALA A 66 -3.29 15.24 9.23
CA ALA A 66 -1.97 14.63 9.22
C ALA A 66 -0.96 15.56 9.91
N ASP A 67 -0.01 14.98 10.65
CA ASP A 67 1.10 15.74 11.20
C ASP A 67 2.10 16.14 10.11
N VAL A 68 2.35 15.22 9.16
CA VAL A 68 3.11 15.46 7.94
C VAL A 68 2.59 14.56 6.81
N ILE A 69 2.66 15.02 5.57
CA ILE A 69 2.33 14.30 4.33
C ILE A 69 3.51 14.46 3.36
N GLU A 70 3.94 13.35 2.79
CA GLU A 70 4.94 13.28 1.74
C GLU A 70 4.34 13.60 0.36
N GLU A 71 4.96 14.51 -0.40
CA GLU A 71 4.36 15.04 -1.63
C GLU A 71 4.18 14.00 -2.75
N GLU A 72 5.15 13.10 -2.92
CA GLU A 72 5.14 12.16 -4.04
C GLU A 72 4.29 10.93 -3.73
N SER A 73 4.49 10.34 -2.56
CA SER A 73 3.84 9.11 -2.15
C SER A 73 2.44 9.36 -1.55
N LEU A 74 2.19 10.57 -1.03
CA LEU A 74 1.03 10.88 -0.19
C LEU A 74 0.94 10.00 1.08
N ALA A 75 2.03 9.32 1.45
CA ALA A 75 2.18 8.74 2.77
C ALA A 75 2.19 9.84 3.82
N ALA A 76 1.70 9.54 5.00
CA ALA A 76 1.57 10.53 6.06
C ALA A 76 1.93 9.95 7.41
N VAL A 77 2.21 10.82 8.36
CA VAL A 77 2.35 10.46 9.78
C VAL A 77 1.24 11.11 10.59
N ILE A 78 0.63 10.33 11.47
CA ILE A 78 -0.33 10.76 12.49
C ILE A 78 0.20 10.46 13.89
N GLY A 79 -0.31 11.16 14.90
CA GLY A 79 -0.03 10.93 16.31
C GLY A 79 1.32 11.47 16.83
N ARG A 80 2.04 12.30 16.06
CA ARG A 80 3.23 13.05 16.55
C ARG A 80 2.84 14.03 17.64
N GLN A 81 1.67 14.64 17.50
CA GLN A 81 1.14 15.54 18.52
C GLN A 81 0.84 14.77 19.81
N LYS A 82 0.92 15.50 20.93
CA LYS A 82 0.79 14.92 22.27
C LYS A 82 -0.60 14.31 22.42
N MET A 83 -0.66 12.98 22.30
CA MET A 83 -1.85 12.23 22.63
C MET A 83 -2.25 12.53 24.06
N GLN A 84 -3.41 13.14 24.23
CA GLN A 84 -4.11 13.10 25.50
C GLN A 84 -4.60 11.65 25.64
N GLY A 85 -4.48 11.04 26.82
CA GLY A 85 -4.62 9.57 27.01
C GLY A 85 -5.94 8.90 26.56
N GLY A 86 -6.89 9.63 25.96
CA GLY A 86 -8.07 9.08 25.28
C GLY A 86 -7.91 8.87 23.76
N GLU A 87 -6.84 9.37 23.14
CA GLU A 87 -6.53 9.18 21.71
C GLU A 87 -5.95 7.78 21.45
N SER A 88 -6.17 7.26 20.24
CA SER A 88 -5.73 5.93 19.83
C SER A 88 -5.43 5.89 18.33
N ILE A 89 -4.14 5.80 18.00
CA ILE A 89 -3.68 5.58 16.63
C ILE A 89 -4.34 4.32 16.06
N ILE A 90 -4.53 3.28 16.88
CA ILE A 90 -5.14 2.02 16.42
C ILE A 90 -6.55 2.28 15.89
N GLN A 91 -7.41 2.94 16.69
CA GLN A 91 -8.77 3.23 16.29
C GLN A 91 -8.82 4.15 15.07
N GLU A 92 -8.00 5.20 15.08
CA GLU A 92 -7.89 6.16 13.99
C GLU A 92 -7.51 5.44 12.69
N LYS A 93 -6.36 4.78 12.69
CA LYS A 93 -5.83 4.05 11.54
C LYS A 93 -6.77 2.94 11.05
N THR A 94 -7.47 2.25 11.95
CA THR A 94 -8.48 1.23 11.57
C THR A 94 -9.61 1.85 10.75
N ILE A 95 -10.20 2.95 11.22
CA ILE A 95 -11.27 3.68 10.52
C ILE A 95 -10.75 4.26 9.19
N LEU A 96 -9.56 4.88 9.23
CA LEU A 96 -8.94 5.46 8.04
C LEU A 96 -8.59 4.39 7.00
N ARG A 97 -8.17 3.18 7.39
CA ARG A 97 -7.90 2.05 6.48
C ARG A 97 -9.19 1.41 5.93
N ALA A 98 -10.28 1.39 6.70
CA ALA A 98 -11.56 0.83 6.27
C ALA A 98 -12.31 1.69 5.22
N ALA A 99 -11.94 2.96 5.05
CA ALA A 99 -12.63 3.88 4.15
C ALA A 99 -12.45 3.56 2.66
N GLY A 100 -13.49 3.71 1.83
CA GLY A 100 -13.36 3.64 0.37
C GLY A 100 -12.45 4.74 -0.17
N LYS A 101 -12.56 5.94 0.40
CA LYS A 101 -11.71 7.10 0.10
C LYS A 101 -11.15 7.70 1.37
N LEU A 102 -9.87 8.06 1.37
CA LEU A 102 -9.21 8.75 2.47
C LEU A 102 -8.84 10.17 2.03
N ILE A 103 -9.09 11.15 2.89
CA ILE A 103 -8.68 12.56 2.72
C ILE A 103 -7.82 12.96 3.91
N LEU A 104 -6.54 13.20 3.67
CA LEU A 104 -5.67 13.76 4.69
C LEU A 104 -5.65 15.29 4.57
N ILE A 105 -5.80 15.97 5.69
CA ILE A 105 -5.85 17.42 5.78
C ILE A 105 -4.56 17.91 6.42
N ALA A 106 -3.84 18.76 5.71
CA ALA A 106 -2.56 19.31 6.15
C ALA A 106 -2.46 20.78 5.76
N THR A 107 -1.67 21.53 6.52
CA THR A 107 -1.22 22.86 6.11
C THR A 107 -0.08 22.75 5.09
N ALA A 108 0.19 23.83 4.36
CA ALA A 108 1.31 23.87 3.40
C ALA A 108 2.69 23.57 4.03
N LYS A 109 2.84 23.72 5.36
CA LYS A 109 4.09 23.37 6.07
C LYS A 109 4.20 21.88 6.40
N GLN A 110 3.08 21.19 6.43
CA GLN A 110 2.98 19.76 6.74
C GLN A 110 2.99 18.92 5.46
N TYR A 111 2.81 19.53 4.30
CA TYR A 111 3.01 18.91 3.00
C TYR A 111 4.48 19.13 2.59
N GLN A 112 5.29 18.09 2.59
CA GLN A 112 6.75 18.20 2.50
C GLN A 112 7.33 17.17 1.53
N GLY A 113 8.21 17.62 0.63
CA GLY A 113 8.89 16.71 -0.31
C GLY A 113 9.96 15.82 0.34
N VAL A 114 10.42 16.19 1.54
CA VAL A 114 11.40 15.44 2.33
C VAL A 114 10.88 15.42 3.76
N ILE A 115 10.70 14.23 4.33
CA ILE A 115 10.10 14.07 5.65
C ILE A 115 11.19 14.02 6.73
N ASP A 116 11.03 14.84 7.76
CA ASP A 116 11.85 14.81 8.98
C ASP A 116 11.00 14.51 10.23
N GLY A 117 11.68 14.29 11.36
CA GLY A 117 11.05 14.18 12.68
C GLY A 117 10.81 12.75 13.15
N SER A 118 9.75 12.56 13.94
CA SER A 118 9.48 11.29 14.63
C SER A 118 8.35 10.48 14.03
N ILE A 119 8.38 9.17 14.25
CA ILE A 119 7.24 8.29 14.01
C ILE A 119 6.79 7.74 15.37
N PRO A 120 5.54 7.99 15.79
CA PRO A 120 4.98 7.37 16.97
C PRO A 120 4.78 5.88 16.73
N VAL A 121 5.22 5.05 17.67
CA VAL A 121 5.09 3.60 17.64
C VAL A 121 4.44 3.13 18.94
N LEU A 122 3.36 2.36 18.81
CA LEU A 122 2.67 1.72 19.91
C LEU A 122 3.23 0.33 20.10
N ILE A 123 3.68 0.03 21.30
CA ILE A 123 4.24 -1.26 21.65
C ILE A 123 3.50 -1.89 22.83
N LYS A 124 3.52 -3.22 22.91
CA LYS A 124 2.97 -3.95 24.06
C LYS A 124 3.67 -3.50 25.33
N SER A 125 2.90 -3.30 26.41
CA SER A 125 3.47 -2.86 27.69
C SER A 125 4.31 -3.93 28.39
N ILE A 126 4.10 -5.21 28.05
CA ILE A 126 4.95 -6.30 28.55
C ILE A 126 6.25 -6.34 27.75
N ASN A 127 7.39 -6.43 28.45
CA ASN A 127 8.74 -6.41 27.86
C ASN A 127 9.00 -5.25 26.90
N TRP A 128 8.32 -4.11 27.11
CA TRP A 128 8.39 -2.96 26.20
C TRP A 128 9.82 -2.42 26.01
N LEU A 129 10.71 -2.61 27.00
CA LEU A 129 12.10 -2.19 26.90
C LEU A 129 12.89 -3.02 25.88
N GLU A 130 12.64 -4.33 25.82
CA GLU A 130 13.25 -5.23 24.82
C GLU A 130 12.77 -4.87 23.41
N THR A 131 11.48 -4.61 23.23
CA THR A 131 10.94 -4.11 21.96
C THR A 131 11.53 -2.74 21.59
N ALA A 132 11.76 -1.86 22.58
CA ALA A 132 12.38 -0.56 22.33
C ALA A 132 13.84 -0.71 21.85
N GLU A 133 14.62 -1.60 22.46
CA GLU A 133 15.98 -1.93 22.05
C GLU A 133 16.02 -2.53 20.64
N GLU A 134 15.09 -3.44 20.31
CA GLU A 134 15.00 -4.02 18.95
C GLU A 134 14.70 -2.95 17.88
N ILE A 135 13.83 -1.98 18.17
CA ILE A 135 13.55 -0.86 17.26
C ILE A 135 14.78 0.05 17.13
N ASP A 136 15.51 0.30 18.22
CA ASP A 136 16.72 1.13 18.21
C ASP A 136 17.82 0.49 17.35
N ASP A 137 18.03 -0.82 17.50
CA ASP A 137 18.96 -1.60 16.68
C ASP A 137 18.57 -1.60 15.19
N LEU A 138 17.27 -1.67 14.89
CA LEU A 138 16.74 -1.67 13.52
C LEU A 138 17.07 -0.39 12.75
N PHE A 139 17.11 0.76 13.44
CA PHE A 139 17.40 2.07 12.86
C PHE A 139 18.73 2.65 13.34
N LEU A 140 19.67 1.80 13.73
CA LEU A 140 20.94 2.20 14.33
C LEU A 140 21.71 3.17 13.42
N GLY A 141 21.94 4.38 13.94
CA GLY A 141 22.65 5.46 13.23
C GLY A 141 21.75 6.36 12.38
N ASP A 142 20.49 5.98 12.17
CA ASP A 142 19.50 6.75 11.43
C ASP A 142 18.47 7.40 12.37
N ALA A 143 18.05 6.70 13.42
CA ALA A 143 17.07 7.17 14.39
C ALA A 143 17.43 6.82 15.84
N GLU A 144 16.74 7.49 16.77
CA GLU A 144 16.84 7.28 18.21
C GLU A 144 15.46 6.99 18.78
N VAL A 145 15.34 5.99 19.66
CA VAL A 145 14.07 5.67 20.31
C VAL A 145 13.83 6.54 21.55
N TRP A 146 12.81 7.39 21.50
CA TRP A 146 12.43 8.28 22.59
C TRP A 146 11.17 7.82 23.31
N ARG A 147 11.28 7.62 24.63
CA ARG A 147 10.16 7.20 25.49
C ARG A 147 9.22 8.38 25.75
N ARG A 148 8.05 8.39 25.10
CA ARG A 148 7.11 9.50 25.18
C ARG A 148 6.58 9.69 26.60
N ALA A 149 7.15 10.62 27.36
CA ALA A 149 6.82 10.78 28.77
C ALA A 149 5.38 11.29 28.98
N SER A 150 4.62 10.63 29.86
CA SER A 150 3.31 11.11 30.32
C SER A 150 3.40 12.03 31.53
N ILE A 151 4.35 11.77 32.42
CA ILE A 151 4.59 12.49 33.69
C ILE A 151 6.09 12.56 33.99
N GLY A 152 6.47 13.42 34.95
CA GLY A 152 7.84 13.49 35.46
C GLY A 152 8.79 14.29 34.57
N TYR A 153 10.08 13.95 34.65
CA TYR A 153 11.15 14.55 33.87
C TYR A 153 11.54 13.61 32.71
N ALA A 154 11.83 14.19 31.55
CA ALA A 154 12.35 13.47 30.40
C ALA A 154 13.83 13.79 30.19
N GLY A 155 14.63 12.76 29.93
CA GLY A 155 16.01 12.87 29.51
C GLY A 155 16.17 12.71 27.99
N PRO A 156 17.41 12.51 27.50
CA PRO A 156 17.69 12.31 26.08
C PRO A 156 16.93 11.12 25.47
N LEU A 157 16.72 10.05 26.24
CA LEU A 157 15.98 8.84 25.84
C LEU A 157 14.48 8.91 26.23
N GLY A 158 13.97 10.07 26.61
CA GLY A 158 12.60 10.24 27.10
C GLY A 158 12.44 10.03 28.60
N GLY A 159 11.22 9.76 29.04
CA GLY A 159 10.87 9.63 30.47
C GLY A 159 10.69 8.18 30.94
N ASP A 160 10.83 7.97 32.25
CA ASP A 160 10.68 6.65 32.88
C ASP A 160 9.22 6.17 32.96
N PHE A 161 8.27 7.06 32.71
CA PHE A 161 6.83 6.79 32.67
C PHE A 161 6.30 7.07 31.26
N PRO A 162 6.54 6.17 30.28
CA PRO A 162 6.01 6.35 28.93
C PRO A 162 4.49 6.45 28.97
N LEU A 163 3.96 7.17 27.98
CA LEU A 163 2.53 7.33 27.78
C LEU A 163 1.94 5.96 27.48
N VAL A 164 0.88 5.63 28.22
CA VAL A 164 0.08 4.42 28.01
C VAL A 164 -1.24 4.83 27.35
N THR A 165 -1.55 4.22 26.21
CA THR A 165 -2.84 4.45 25.53
C THR A 165 -4.00 3.81 26.31
N LYS A 166 -5.24 4.15 25.94
CA LYS A 166 -6.43 3.54 26.55
C LYS A 166 -6.50 2.01 26.37
N GLU A 167 -5.84 1.48 25.33
CA GLU A 167 -5.71 0.04 25.07
C GLU A 167 -4.57 -0.63 25.87
N GLY A 168 -3.79 0.15 26.62
CA GLY A 168 -2.70 -0.37 27.45
C GLY A 168 -1.38 -0.57 26.71
N HIS A 169 -1.12 0.20 25.65
CA HIS A 169 0.14 0.18 24.90
C HIS A 169 1.03 1.35 25.26
N ASN A 170 2.34 1.12 25.36
CA ASN A 170 3.30 2.20 25.53
C ASN A 170 3.52 2.90 24.20
N VAL A 171 3.73 4.21 24.25
CA VAL A 171 4.06 5.02 23.06
C VAL A 171 5.53 5.40 23.09
N LEU A 172 6.22 5.06 22.00
CA LEU A 172 7.58 5.49 21.70
C LEU A 172 7.55 6.45 20.51
N ASP A 173 8.52 7.33 20.42
CA ASP A 173 8.80 8.14 19.25
C ASP A 173 10.12 7.67 18.65
N VAL A 174 10.10 7.12 17.43
CA VAL A 174 11.32 6.83 16.67
C VAL A 174 11.73 8.13 15.99
N ILE A 175 12.74 8.80 16.51
CA ILE A 175 13.15 10.15 16.08
C ILE A 175 14.29 10.01 15.07
N PHE A 176 14.02 10.31 13.80
CA PHE A 176 15.03 10.25 12.75
C PHE A 176 15.95 11.48 12.82
N THR A 177 17.25 11.22 12.75
CA THR A 177 18.31 12.25 12.80
C THR A 177 18.68 12.78 11.41
N SER A 178 18.24 12.07 10.38
CA SER A 178 18.33 12.46 8.98
C SER A 178 16.94 12.33 8.32
N PRO A 179 16.74 12.90 7.13
CA PRO A 179 15.48 12.73 6.42
C PRO A 179 15.08 11.27 6.22
N ILE A 180 13.80 10.97 6.49
CA ILE A 180 13.21 9.66 6.24
C ILE A 180 13.08 9.49 4.73
N GLN A 181 13.76 8.47 4.18
CA GLN A 181 13.80 8.25 2.73
C GLN A 181 12.53 7.61 2.19
N ASP A 182 11.98 6.63 2.92
CA ASP A 182 10.76 5.93 2.53
C ASP A 182 9.92 5.62 3.79
N LEU A 183 8.80 6.34 3.95
CA LEU A 183 7.89 6.12 5.06
C LEU A 183 7.22 4.75 5.04
N ALA A 184 6.98 4.19 3.85
CA ALA A 184 6.34 2.88 3.69
C ALA A 184 7.31 1.75 4.04
N GLU A 185 8.60 1.88 3.70
CA GLU A 185 9.62 0.93 4.13
C GLU A 185 9.79 0.94 5.65
N VAL A 186 9.86 2.13 6.27
CA VAL A 186 9.92 2.25 7.73
C VAL A 186 8.68 1.62 8.39
N ALA A 187 7.49 1.81 7.81
CA ALA A 187 6.27 1.16 8.27
C ALA A 187 6.37 -0.37 8.22
N ASP A 188 6.79 -0.93 7.08
CA ASP A 188 6.96 -2.38 6.90
C ASP A 188 7.97 -2.95 7.89
N CYS A 189 9.11 -2.27 8.09
CA CYS A 189 10.12 -2.64 9.07
C CYS A 189 9.56 -2.68 10.50
N LEU A 190 8.77 -1.67 10.90
CA LEU A 190 8.14 -1.61 12.21
C LEU A 190 7.07 -2.70 12.41
N ASP A 191 6.30 -3.02 11.37
CA ASP A 191 5.25 -4.05 11.41
C ASP A 191 5.82 -5.47 11.68
N GLU A 192 7.09 -5.72 11.34
CA GLU A 192 7.77 -7.00 11.55
C GLU A 192 8.37 -7.17 12.97
N VAL A 193 8.52 -6.08 13.73
CA VAL A 193 9.13 -6.11 15.07
C VAL A 193 8.18 -6.75 16.09
N VAL A 194 8.69 -7.75 16.83
CA VAL A 194 7.89 -8.45 17.83
C VAL A 194 7.57 -7.54 19.01
N GLY A 195 6.29 -7.21 19.17
CA GLY A 195 5.81 -6.37 20.26
C GLY A 195 5.36 -4.99 19.81
N VAL A 196 5.70 -4.57 18.58
CA VAL A 196 5.00 -3.48 17.91
C VAL A 196 3.54 -3.89 17.68
N VAL A 197 2.64 -2.96 17.97
CA VAL A 197 1.19 -3.13 17.82
C VAL A 197 0.68 -2.30 16.66
N GLU A 198 1.14 -1.05 16.57
CA GLU A 198 0.77 -0.14 15.49
C GLU A 198 1.76 1.02 15.44
N HIS A 199 1.81 1.73 14.32
CA HIS A 199 2.65 2.91 14.14
C HIS A 199 1.89 4.04 13.43
N GLY A 200 2.36 5.27 13.57
CA GLY A 200 1.70 6.47 13.05
C GLY A 200 1.74 6.66 11.54
N VAL A 201 2.41 5.79 10.77
CA VAL A 201 2.49 5.96 9.31
C VAL A 201 1.22 5.46 8.63
N ILE A 202 0.60 6.30 7.81
CA ILE A 202 -0.52 5.98 6.93
C ILE A 202 -0.01 5.92 5.50
N SER A 203 0.02 4.72 4.92
CA SER A 203 0.28 4.51 3.49
C SER A 203 -0.91 3.77 2.87
N ARG A 204 -1.38 4.27 1.72
CA ARG A 204 -2.49 3.68 0.95
C ARG A 204 -2.13 3.38 -0.50
N ILE A 205 -0.92 3.72 -0.92
CA ILE A 205 -0.43 3.30 -2.22
C ILE A 205 -0.42 1.77 -2.20
N PRO A 206 -1.09 1.10 -3.16
CA PRO A 206 -0.88 -0.32 -3.34
C PRO A 206 0.62 -0.57 -3.40
N LYS A 207 1.12 -1.60 -2.72
CA LYS A 207 2.43 -2.15 -3.05
C LYS A 207 2.37 -2.57 -4.51
N ASP A 208 2.70 -1.67 -5.42
CA ASP A 208 3.17 -2.06 -6.74
C ASP A 208 4.45 -2.81 -6.42
N ASN A 209 4.31 -4.14 -6.38
CA ASN A 209 5.25 -5.10 -5.79
C ASN A 209 6.60 -5.16 -6.55
N TRP A 210 6.91 -4.16 -7.35
CA TRP A 210 8.11 -4.00 -8.16
C TRP A 210 9.27 -3.61 -7.25
N SER A 211 9.82 -4.60 -6.57
CA SER A 211 11.15 -4.43 -5.98
C SER A 211 12.16 -4.10 -7.09
N PRO A 212 13.27 -3.39 -6.78
CA PRO A 212 14.35 -3.14 -7.73
C PRO A 212 14.88 -4.43 -8.39
N ALA A 213 14.79 -5.56 -7.68
CA ALA A 213 15.13 -6.88 -8.21
C ALA A 213 14.19 -7.34 -9.34
N MET A 214 12.89 -7.00 -9.27
CA MET A 214 11.93 -7.30 -10.33
C MET A 214 12.13 -6.44 -11.57
N GLU A 215 12.56 -5.18 -11.42
CA GLU A 215 12.96 -4.33 -12.56
C GLU A 215 14.16 -4.92 -13.29
N LEU A 216 15.20 -5.31 -12.55
CA LEU A 216 16.36 -6.00 -13.11
C LEU A 216 15.98 -7.31 -13.81
N LEU A 217 15.05 -8.08 -13.24
CA LEU A 217 14.54 -9.30 -13.84
C LEU A 217 13.78 -9.02 -15.15
N ALA A 218 12.92 -7.98 -15.17
CA ALA A 218 12.16 -7.59 -16.36
C ALA A 218 13.07 -7.06 -17.48
N VAL A 219 14.10 -6.27 -17.13
CA VAL A 219 15.13 -5.83 -18.08
C VAL A 219 15.93 -7.03 -18.60
N ALA A 220 16.32 -7.96 -17.75
CA ALA A 220 17.02 -9.17 -18.17
C ALA A 220 16.16 -10.04 -19.12
N LEU A 221 14.87 -10.20 -18.80
CA LEU A 221 13.94 -10.98 -19.62
C LEU A 221 13.67 -10.32 -20.98
N SER A 222 13.54 -8.99 -21.02
CA SER A 222 13.37 -8.25 -22.27
C SER A 222 14.62 -8.33 -23.15
N LEU A 223 15.82 -8.21 -22.58
CA LEU A 223 17.09 -8.41 -23.30
C LEU A 223 17.23 -9.83 -23.85
N LEU A 224 16.82 -10.85 -23.08
CA LEU A 224 16.80 -12.25 -23.53
C LEU A 224 15.88 -12.44 -24.75
N LEU A 225 14.67 -11.86 -24.72
CA LEU A 225 13.72 -11.93 -25.83
C LEU A 225 14.25 -11.25 -27.09
N VAL A 226 14.93 -10.10 -26.95
CA VAL A 226 15.60 -9.41 -28.06
C VAL A 226 16.75 -10.26 -28.61
N ALA A 227 17.56 -10.89 -27.75
CA ALA A 227 18.65 -11.76 -28.19
C ALA A 227 18.12 -13.00 -28.94
N LEU A 228 17.07 -13.65 -28.44
CA LEU A 228 16.43 -14.80 -29.09
C LEU A 228 15.83 -14.44 -30.45
N SER A 229 15.17 -13.28 -30.55
CA SER A 229 14.61 -12.81 -31.82
C SER A 229 15.70 -12.44 -32.82
N LEU A 230 16.83 -11.87 -32.39
CA LEU A 230 18.00 -11.67 -33.24
C LEU A 230 18.61 -13.00 -33.73
N VAL A 231 18.79 -13.99 -32.84
CA VAL A 231 19.28 -15.33 -33.22
C VAL A 231 18.37 -15.98 -34.26
N PHE A 232 17.05 -15.84 -34.09
CA PHE A 232 16.07 -16.33 -35.04
C PHE A 232 16.18 -15.64 -36.41
N ILE A 233 16.33 -14.31 -36.43
CA ILE A 233 16.53 -13.54 -37.66
C ILE A 233 17.84 -13.92 -38.36
N PHE A 234 18.93 -14.09 -37.61
CA PHE A 234 20.23 -14.50 -38.16
C PHE A 234 20.21 -15.94 -38.69
N ARG A 235 19.55 -16.88 -38.00
CA ARG A 235 19.34 -18.24 -38.51
C ARG A 235 18.53 -18.25 -39.80
N ARG A 236 17.46 -17.45 -39.88
CA ARG A 236 16.66 -17.30 -41.11
C ARG A 236 17.46 -16.76 -42.28
N ARG A 237 18.47 -15.93 -42.02
CA ARG A 237 19.34 -15.35 -43.05
C ARG A 237 20.36 -16.36 -43.60
N ASN A 238 20.61 -17.46 -42.89
CA ASN A 238 21.60 -18.49 -43.25
C ASN A 238 20.98 -19.73 -43.92
N ASP A 239 19.65 -19.83 -43.99
CA ASP A 239 18.96 -20.81 -44.83
C ASP A 239 18.97 -20.36 -46.29
N GLY A 240 20.17 -20.39 -46.88
CA GLY A 240 20.35 -20.39 -48.32
C GLY A 240 19.92 -21.74 -48.90
N ASP A 241 18.95 -21.70 -49.81
CA ASP A 241 18.68 -22.70 -50.85
C ASP A 241 17.98 -24.03 -50.48
N ALA A 242 17.28 -24.09 -49.34
CA ALA A 242 16.36 -25.20 -49.08
C ALA A 242 14.99 -24.96 -49.73
N LYS A 243 14.74 -25.55 -50.92
CA LYS A 243 13.41 -25.62 -51.56
C LYS A 243 12.47 -26.53 -50.78
N LEU A 244 11.97 -26.07 -49.64
CA LEU A 244 10.87 -26.73 -48.93
C LEU A 244 9.53 -26.24 -49.50
N PRO A 245 8.53 -27.13 -49.66
CA PRO A 245 7.20 -26.71 -50.10
C PRO A 245 6.60 -25.75 -49.06
N PRO A 246 5.94 -24.65 -49.49
CA PRO A 246 5.33 -23.72 -48.55
C PRO A 246 4.18 -24.42 -47.82
N GLY A 247 4.23 -24.46 -46.49
CA GLY A 247 3.09 -24.90 -45.68
C GLY A 247 1.90 -23.95 -45.85
N SER A 248 0.69 -24.39 -45.49
CA SER A 248 -0.56 -23.64 -45.72
C SER A 248 -0.59 -22.22 -45.11
N PHE A 249 0.20 -21.99 -44.05
CA PHE A 249 0.39 -20.69 -43.39
C PHE A 249 1.70 -19.97 -43.76
N GLY A 250 2.39 -20.41 -44.82
CA GLY A 250 3.66 -19.84 -45.28
C GLY A 250 4.90 -20.33 -44.53
N TRP A 251 4.75 -21.24 -43.56
CA TRP A 251 5.84 -21.88 -42.81
C TRP A 251 5.93 -23.36 -43.17
N PRO A 252 7.09 -23.87 -43.64
CA PRO A 252 7.21 -25.24 -44.17
C PRO A 252 6.86 -26.38 -43.21
N ILE A 253 6.87 -26.15 -41.88
CA ILE A 253 6.75 -27.21 -40.87
C ILE A 253 5.57 -26.98 -39.90
N LEU A 254 5.30 -25.73 -39.53
CA LEU A 254 4.31 -25.41 -38.49
C LEU A 254 2.86 -25.59 -38.95
N GLY A 255 2.53 -25.15 -40.17
CA GLY A 255 1.15 -25.28 -40.67
C GLY A 255 0.69 -26.73 -40.80
N GLU A 256 1.61 -27.61 -41.20
CA GLU A 256 1.30 -29.02 -41.45
C GLU A 256 1.31 -29.85 -40.17
N SER A 257 2.20 -29.53 -39.21
CA SER A 257 2.23 -30.21 -37.91
C SER A 257 0.99 -29.91 -37.07
N VAL A 258 0.46 -28.68 -37.16
CA VAL A 258 -0.77 -28.28 -36.45
C VAL A 258 -2.00 -28.98 -37.05
N GLU A 259 -2.11 -29.05 -38.38
CA GLU A 259 -3.22 -29.75 -39.05
C GLU A 259 -3.20 -31.26 -38.77
N PHE A 260 -2.02 -31.86 -38.67
CA PHE A 260 -1.87 -33.26 -38.28
C PHE A 260 -2.20 -33.51 -36.80
N LEU A 261 -1.73 -32.67 -35.88
CA LEU A 261 -1.91 -32.86 -34.44
C LEU A 261 -3.31 -32.48 -33.93
N PHE A 262 -3.90 -31.42 -34.48
CA PHE A 262 -5.16 -30.85 -33.99
C PHE A 262 -6.33 -30.99 -34.99
N GLY A 263 -6.06 -31.45 -36.21
CA GLY A 263 -7.08 -31.76 -37.21
C GLY A 263 -7.51 -33.23 -37.18
N LYS A 264 -7.98 -33.75 -38.32
CA LYS A 264 -8.28 -35.18 -38.51
C LYS A 264 -7.10 -35.85 -39.20
N PRO A 265 -6.25 -36.62 -38.50
CA PRO A 265 -5.01 -37.17 -39.07
C PRO A 265 -5.29 -38.06 -40.28
N GLU A 266 -6.40 -38.82 -40.28
CA GLU A 266 -6.75 -39.71 -41.39
C GLU A 266 -7.07 -38.94 -42.68
N LYS A 267 -7.71 -37.78 -42.55
CA LYS A 267 -8.04 -36.92 -43.69
C LYS A 267 -6.76 -36.29 -44.26
N PHE A 268 -5.87 -35.83 -43.39
CA PHE A 268 -4.55 -35.29 -43.78
C PHE A 268 -3.73 -36.33 -44.56
N VAL A 269 -3.64 -37.57 -44.06
CA VAL A 269 -2.93 -38.66 -44.75
C VAL A 269 -3.63 -39.04 -46.06
N GLY A 270 -4.97 -39.12 -46.07
CA GLY A 270 -5.76 -39.45 -47.26
C GLY A 270 -5.60 -38.42 -48.40
N ASP A 271 -5.63 -37.13 -48.08
CA ASP A 271 -5.46 -36.05 -49.05
C ASP A 271 -4.03 -36.03 -49.62
N ARG A 272 -3.03 -36.35 -48.79
CA ARG A 272 -1.63 -36.52 -49.19
C ARG A 272 -1.43 -37.72 -50.11
N MET A 273 -2.00 -38.88 -49.77
CA MET A 273 -1.97 -40.06 -50.64
C MET A 273 -2.62 -39.74 -51.99
N LYS A 274 -3.79 -39.09 -52.02
CA LYS A 274 -4.39 -38.67 -53.29
C LYS A 274 -3.49 -37.74 -54.10
N LYS A 275 -2.85 -36.76 -53.46
CA LYS A 275 -2.04 -35.73 -54.14
C LYS A 275 -0.71 -36.26 -54.68
N TYR A 276 -0.09 -37.23 -53.99
CA TYR A 276 1.27 -37.67 -54.29
C TYR A 276 1.41 -39.15 -54.69
N SER A 277 0.33 -39.95 -54.70
CA SER A 277 0.39 -41.32 -55.22
C SER A 277 0.55 -41.34 -56.75
N PRO A 278 1.38 -42.26 -57.29
CA PRO A 278 1.50 -42.47 -58.72
C PRO A 278 0.17 -42.94 -59.33
N ILE A 279 -0.07 -42.56 -60.59
CA ILE A 279 -1.36 -42.73 -61.30
C ILE A 279 -1.84 -44.20 -61.33
N SER A 280 -0.93 -45.17 -61.21
CA SER A 280 -1.23 -46.61 -61.25
C SER A 280 -1.88 -47.19 -60.00
N SER A 281 -2.04 -46.44 -58.90
CA SER A 281 -2.57 -46.94 -57.62
C SER A 281 -3.83 -46.22 -57.14
N ARG A 282 -4.57 -45.57 -58.03
CA ARG A 282 -5.89 -44.98 -57.70
C ARG A 282 -6.99 -45.99 -58.05
N PRO A 283 -7.87 -46.38 -57.11
CA PRO A 283 -9.05 -47.20 -57.41
C PRO A 283 -10.09 -46.44 -58.25
#